data_AF-A0A822H6B0-F1
#
_entry.id   AF-A0A822H6B0-F1
#
_cell.length_a   1.000
_cell.length_b   1.000
_cell.length_c   1.000
_cell.angle_alpha   90.00
_cell.angle_beta   90.00
_cell.angle_gamma   90.00
#
_symmetry.space_group_name_H-M   'P 1'
#
loop_
_entity.id
_entity.type
_entity.pdbx_description
1 polymer ?
#
loop_
_entity_poly.entity_id
_entity_poly.type
_entity_poly.pdbx_seq_one_letter_code
_entity_poly.pdbx_strand_id
1 'polypeptide(L)'
;MNILCNTNAWIITAGINAGVVKEVGEALSKYRYKNQKDGIDIPCIGIASWDYIAGKDQLDQSISKTSNNHNTIVNTPSKKYQHNIAIDAIQM
;
A
#
# COMPACT_ATOMS: atom_id res chain seq x y z
N MET A 1 -0.65 23.91 -13.49
CA MET A 1 -1.28 22.68 -14.00
C MET A 1 -1.23 22.54 -15.51
N ASN A 2 -1.57 23.57 -16.31
CA ASN A 2 -1.61 23.46 -17.77
C ASN A 2 -0.33 22.89 -18.42
N ILE A 3 0.85 23.31 -17.97
CA ILE A 3 2.14 22.79 -18.47
C ILE A 3 2.28 21.29 -18.22
N LEU A 4 1.95 20.82 -17.01
CA LEU A 4 2.09 19.40 -16.63
C LEU A 4 1.22 18.48 -17.49
N CYS A 5 -0.02 18.91 -17.79
CA CYS A 5 -0.96 18.16 -18.62
C CYS A 5 -0.51 18.09 -20.08
N ASN A 6 -0.02 19.21 -20.62
CA ASN A 6 0.34 19.29 -22.04
C ASN A 6 1.65 18.56 -22.35
N THR A 7 2.53 18.38 -21.35
CA THR A 7 3.85 17.77 -21.53
C THR A 7 3.95 16.38 -20.89
N ASN A 8 2.90 15.87 -20.26
CA ASN A 8 2.93 14.62 -19.46
C ASN A 8 4.07 14.61 -18.42
N ALA A 9 4.36 15.75 -17.82
CA ALA A 9 5.45 15.89 -16.86
C ALA A 9 5.04 15.42 -15.45
N TRP A 10 6.04 15.03 -14.66
CA TRP A 10 5.86 14.55 -13.29
C TRP A 10 6.15 15.65 -12.29
N ILE A 11 5.43 15.65 -11.17
CA ILE A 11 5.73 16.47 -10.01
C ILE A 11 6.60 15.64 -9.05
N ILE A 12 7.79 16.16 -8.68
CA ILE A 12 8.64 15.58 -7.63
C ILE A 12 8.78 16.63 -6.53
N THR A 13 8.43 16.28 -5.29
CA THR A 13 8.50 17.18 -4.12
C THR A 13 9.02 16.46 -2.89
N ALA A 14 9.24 17.18 -1.78
CA ALA A 14 9.68 16.59 -0.52
C ALA A 14 8.61 15.75 0.20
N GLY A 15 7.37 15.66 -0.30
CA GLY A 15 6.33 14.78 0.26
C GLY A 15 5.84 15.11 1.68
N ILE A 16 6.21 16.27 2.24
CA ILE A 16 5.76 16.73 3.55
C ILE A 16 4.52 17.62 3.43
N ASN A 17 3.56 17.48 4.35
CA ASN A 17 2.37 18.33 4.39
C ASN A 17 2.65 19.68 5.10
N ALA A 18 3.68 20.40 4.63
CA ALA A 18 4.09 21.67 5.19
C ALA A 18 4.73 22.58 4.12
N GLY A 19 4.74 23.88 4.39
CA GLY A 19 5.35 24.89 3.52
C GLY A 19 4.81 24.85 2.09
N VAL A 20 5.68 25.08 1.11
CA VAL A 20 5.33 25.11 -0.33
C VAL A 20 4.75 23.78 -0.81
N VAL A 21 5.21 22.65 -0.24
CA VAL A 21 4.77 21.31 -0.67
C VAL A 21 3.30 21.07 -0.33
N LYS A 22 2.80 21.64 0.78
CA LYS A 22 1.37 21.64 1.10
C LYS A 22 0.55 22.34 0.02
N GLU A 23 0.97 23.53 -0.39
CA GLU A 23 0.26 24.31 -1.42
C GLU A 23 0.25 23.59 -2.77
N VAL A 24 1.34 22.92 -3.13
CA VAL A 24 1.40 22.06 -4.32
C VAL A 24 0.39 20.91 -4.22
N GLY A 25 0.33 20.25 -3.05
CA GLY A 25 -0.63 19.18 -2.78
C GLY A 25 -2.08 19.65 -2.85
N GLU A 26 -2.39 20.83 -2.30
CA GLU A 26 -3.72 21.42 -2.38
C GLU A 26 -4.12 21.77 -3.83
N ALA A 27 -3.19 22.37 -4.59
CA ALA A 27 -3.42 22.70 -5.99
C ALA A 27 -3.66 21.43 -6.83
N LEU A 28 -2.88 20.38 -6.59
CA LEU A 28 -3.05 19.08 -7.25
C LEU A 28 -4.37 18.40 -6.86
N SER A 29 -4.75 18.44 -5.58
CA SER A 29 -6.02 17.90 -5.11
C SER A 29 -7.22 18.61 -5.74
N LYS A 30 -7.22 19.95 -5.76
CA LYS A 30 -8.25 20.77 -6.43
C LYS A 30 -8.33 20.46 -7.92
N TYR A 31 -7.18 20.28 -8.57
CA TYR A 31 -7.12 19.90 -9.98
C TYR A 31 -7.74 18.51 -10.22
N ARG A 32 -7.36 17.50 -9.44
CA ARG A 32 -7.92 16.14 -9.56
C ARG A 32 -9.43 16.12 -9.32
N TYR A 33 -9.91 16.84 -8.31
CA TYR A 33 -11.34 16.98 -8.04
C TYR A 33 -12.09 17.60 -9.22
N LYS A 34 -11.55 18.67 -9.80
CA LYS A 34 -12.17 19.36 -10.94
C LYS A 34 -12.22 18.49 -12.20
N ASN A 35 -11.19 17.70 -12.47
CA ASN A 35 -11.05 16.91 -13.70
C ASN A 35 -11.34 15.41 -13.49
N GLN A 36 -12.00 15.04 -12.39
CA GLN A 36 -12.28 13.65 -12.03
C GLN A 36 -13.06 12.90 -13.12
N LYS A 37 -13.95 13.62 -13.84
CA LYS A 37 -14.76 13.07 -14.93
C LYS A 37 -13.98 12.83 -16.22
N ASP A 38 -12.88 13.58 -16.40
CA ASP A 38 -12.08 13.55 -17.63
C ASP A 38 -10.96 12.50 -17.55
N GLY A 39 -10.81 11.83 -16.39
CA GLY A 39 -9.77 10.82 -16.16
C GLY A 39 -8.34 11.36 -16.20
N ILE A 40 -8.16 12.68 -16.18
CA ILE A 40 -6.84 13.32 -16.25
C ILE A 40 -6.21 13.29 -14.86
N ASP A 41 -5.11 12.54 -14.75
CA ASP A 41 -4.28 12.52 -13.55
C ASP A 41 -2.86 13.03 -13.85
N ILE A 42 -2.29 13.76 -12.89
CA ILE A 42 -0.91 14.23 -12.95
C ILE A 42 -0.09 13.39 -11.98
N PRO A 43 0.92 12.65 -12.47
CA PRO A 43 1.77 11.86 -11.60
C PRO A 43 2.57 12.74 -10.65
N CYS A 44 2.55 12.40 -9.37
CA CYS A 44 3.21 13.13 -8.30
C CYS A 44 3.89 12.17 -7.33
N ILE A 45 5.19 12.38 -7.09
CA ILE A 45 5.99 11.63 -6.11
C ILE A 45 6.47 12.60 -5.03
N GLY A 46 6.20 12.24 -3.77
CA GLY A 46 6.74 12.91 -2.59
C GLY A 46 7.88 12.08 -1.98
N ILE A 47 9.08 12.65 -1.87
CA ILE A 47 10.25 12.02 -1.27
C ILE A 47 10.46 12.63 0.12
N ALA A 48 9.81 12.04 1.12
CA ALA A 48 9.93 12.47 2.51
C ALA A 48 11.02 11.67 3.24
N SER A 49 11.76 12.34 4.13
CA SER A 49 12.64 11.63 5.08
C SER A 49 11.81 10.87 6.10
N TRP A 50 12.21 9.64 6.40
CA TRP A 50 11.53 8.74 7.34
C TRP A 50 11.31 9.37 8.72
N ASP A 51 12.28 10.17 9.18
CA ASP A 51 12.23 10.81 10.50
C ASP A 51 11.10 11.84 10.65
N TYR A 52 10.57 12.34 9.53
CA TYR A 52 9.50 13.34 9.50
C TYR A 52 8.11 12.75 9.24
N ILE A 53 8.00 11.42 9.13
CA ILE A 53 6.73 10.74 8.88
C ILE A 53 6.00 10.49 10.20
N ALA A 54 4.87 11.17 10.38
CA ALA A 54 3.95 10.86 11.47
C ALA A 54 3.39 9.43 11.31
N GLY A 55 3.39 8.65 12.38
CA GLY A 55 2.90 7.28 12.37
C GLY A 55 3.87 6.22 11.82
N LYS A 56 5.15 6.58 11.62
CA LYS A 56 6.18 5.64 11.15
C LYS A 56 6.26 4.34 11.96
N ASP A 57 6.13 4.43 13.29
CA ASP A 57 6.23 3.25 14.17
C ASP A 57 5.03 2.29 13.98
N GLN A 58 3.85 2.82 13.64
CA GLN A 58 2.67 2.01 13.34
C GLN A 58 2.83 1.31 11.99
N LEU A 59 3.44 2.00 11.02
CA LEU A 59 3.78 1.43 9.72
C LEU A 59 4.80 0.30 9.89
N ASP A 60 5.86 0.50 10.68
CA ASP A 60 6.86 -0.55 10.98
C ASP A 60 6.24 -1.80 11.63
N GLN A 61 5.30 -1.59 12.58
CA GLN A 61 4.56 -2.69 13.19
C GLN A 61 3.69 -3.44 12.17
N SER A 62 3.06 -2.73 11.24
CA SER A 62 2.21 -3.34 10.21
C SER A 62 3.03 -4.15 9.20
N ILE A 63 4.23 -3.65 8.83
CA ILE A 63 5.18 -4.36 7.97
C ILE A 63 5.63 -5.65 8.66
N SER A 64 5.98 -5.57 9.93
CA SER A 64 6.41 -6.71 10.74
C SER A 64 5.32 -7.79 10.83
N LYS A 65 4.06 -7.38 11.07
CA LYS A 65 2.91 -8.31 11.08
C LYS A 65 2.68 -8.95 9.72
N THR A 66 2.77 -8.17 8.64
CA THR A 66 2.60 -8.67 7.26
C THR A 66 3.66 -9.72 6.93
N SER A 67 4.91 -9.49 7.31
CA SER A 67 6.01 -10.45 7.11
C SER A 67 5.80 -11.74 7.91
N ASN A 68 5.28 -11.66 9.13
CA ASN A 68 5.04 -12.85 9.96
C ASN A 68 3.89 -13.72 9.42
N ASN A 69 2.90 -13.11 8.75
CA ASN A 69 1.81 -13.85 8.13
C ASN A 69 2.25 -14.64 6.89
N HIS A 70 3.27 -14.17 6.15
CA HIS A 70 3.86 -14.94 5.05
C HIS A 70 4.66 -16.16 5.51
N ASN A 71 5.13 -16.16 6.77
CA ASN A 71 5.93 -17.25 7.33
C ASN A 71 5.07 -18.33 8.02
N THR A 72 3.77 -18.09 8.21
CA THR A 72 2.87 -19.04 8.89
C THR A 72 2.17 -20.01 7.92
N ILE A 73 2.40 -19.88 6.61
CA ILE A 73 1.80 -20.77 5.58
C ILE A 73 2.64 -22.04 5.34
N VAL A 74 3.89 -22.09 5.80
CA VAL A 74 4.76 -23.26 5.71
C VAL A 74 4.98 -23.86 7.09
N ASN A 75 3.97 -24.54 7.66
CA ASN A 75 4.10 -25.63 8.65
C ASN A 75 2.73 -26.03 9.26
N THR A 76 1.67 -26.11 8.44
CA THR A 76 0.46 -26.85 8.85
C THR A 76 0.26 -27.98 7.85
N PRO A 77 0.41 -29.27 8.24
CA PRO A 77 0.09 -30.36 7.33
C PRO A 77 -1.39 -30.24 6.94
N SER A 78 -1.63 -30.13 5.64
CA SER A 78 -2.96 -29.99 5.06
C SER A 78 -3.84 -31.17 5.48
N LYS A 79 -4.76 -30.92 6.41
CA LYS A 79 -5.90 -31.81 6.69
C LYS A 79 -6.81 -31.84 5.47
N LYS A 80 -6.52 -32.68 4.49
CA LYS A 80 -7.46 -33.18 3.47
C LYS A 80 -6.84 -34.44 2.88
N TYR A 81 -7.64 -35.50 2.78
CA TYR A 81 -7.28 -36.89 2.44
C TYR A 81 -6.82 -37.79 3.61
N GLN A 82 -7.67 -37.93 4.63
CA GLN A 82 -7.81 -39.18 5.38
C GLN A 82 -9.13 -39.82 4.92
N HIS A 83 -9.13 -40.39 3.71
CA HIS A 83 -10.21 -41.27 3.26
C HIS A 83 -9.60 -42.67 3.11
N ASN A 84 -10.09 -43.59 3.94
CA ASN A 84 -9.98 -45.04 3.88
C ASN A 84 -8.63 -45.69 4.20
N ILE A 85 -8.23 -45.67 5.48
CA ILE A 85 -7.46 -46.80 6.03
C ILE A 85 -7.92 -47.07 7.47
N ALA A 86 -8.26 -48.35 7.75
CA ALA A 86 -8.58 -48.98 9.02
C ALA A 86 -10.04 -48.91 9.53
N ILE A 87 -10.89 -49.78 8.98
CA ILE A 87 -12.03 -50.37 9.71
C ILE A 87 -11.58 -51.57 10.58
N ASP A 88 -10.28 -51.91 10.63
CA ASP A 88 -9.78 -53.08 11.37
C ASP A 88 -9.32 -52.76 12.80
N ALA A 89 -10.19 -52.17 13.61
CA ALA A 89 -9.96 -52.08 15.07
C ALA A 89 -11.23 -52.24 15.92
N ILE A 90 -12.30 -52.84 15.37
CA ILE A 90 -13.37 -53.44 16.16
C ILE A 90 -13.29 -54.96 15.99
N GLN A 91 -12.27 -55.54 16.62
CA GLN A 91 -12.25 -56.94 17.02
C GLN A 91 -11.23 -57.09 18.16
N MET A 92 -11.71 -56.79 19.37
CA MET A 92 -11.41 -57.51 20.61
C MET A 92 -12.40 -57.07 21.69
#